data_AF-A0A938Y2H7-F1
#
_entry.id   AF-A0A938Y2H7-F1
#
_cell.length_a   1.000
_cell.length_b   1.000
_cell.length_c   1.000
_cell.angle_alpha   90.00
_cell.angle_beta   90.00
_cell.angle_gamma   90.00
#
_symmetry.space_group_name_H-M   'P 1'
#
loop_
_entity.id
_entity.type
_entity.pdbx_description
1 polymer ?
#
loop_
_entity_poly.entity_id
_entity_poly.type
_entity_poly.pdbx_seq_one_letter_code
_entity_poly.pdbx_strand_id
1 'polypeptide(L)'
;MSVFDAYRITSPYGPRTSPITGKPEKHTGIDLVKKIGGPNAPIEAFVAGKVTWAKEVPAGVSGTGFGGFGLVVGILDKYGALHMYAHLHDALVKLGEQVKAGQVIGHQGRTGKSTGEHLHYEVRRKGTAPCGGYGSDTEPTEYLVDYFNKEPKQAPAMTLEASLQKLASLGVMKSPDYWRNVAAGQEEANPAYLATLYKNMAKALGRPTDCLETALAVMQAKGVINSPQYWANAANSQKKPEPKYVAQLLINLATKL
;
A
#
# COMPACT_ATOMS: atom_id res chain seq x y z
N MET A 1 -1.18 5.87 -16.70
CA MET A 1 -0.49 6.88 -15.86
C MET A 1 0.95 6.43 -15.73
N SER A 2 1.91 7.33 -15.92
CA SER A 2 3.32 6.96 -15.73
C SER A 2 3.59 6.81 -14.25
N VAL A 3 4.33 5.78 -13.85
CA VAL A 3 4.70 5.53 -12.43
C VAL A 3 5.48 6.70 -11.81
N PHE A 4 6.00 7.61 -12.65
CA PHE A 4 6.74 8.80 -12.27
C PHE A 4 6.06 10.11 -12.72
N ASP A 5 4.72 10.17 -12.80
CA ASP A 5 4.00 11.37 -13.27
C ASP A 5 4.41 12.67 -12.54
N ALA A 6 4.78 12.60 -11.26
CA ALA A 6 5.25 13.75 -10.46
C ALA A 6 6.74 14.12 -10.67
N TYR A 7 7.48 13.35 -11.46
CA TYR A 7 8.93 13.46 -11.63
C TYR A 7 9.32 13.62 -13.10
N ARG A 8 10.44 14.30 -13.34
CA ARG A 8 11.15 14.28 -14.61
C ARG A 8 12.29 13.28 -14.51
N ILE A 9 12.35 12.34 -15.46
CA ILE A 9 13.51 11.45 -15.61
C ILE A 9 14.65 12.28 -16.20
N THR A 10 15.77 12.34 -15.49
CA THR A 10 16.97 13.09 -15.88
C THR A 10 18.09 12.17 -16.37
N SER A 11 18.14 10.93 -15.90
CA SER A 11 19.00 9.88 -16.43
C SER A 11 18.26 8.53 -16.38
N PRO A 12 18.03 7.85 -17.51
CA PRO A 12 17.42 6.53 -17.52
C PRO A 12 18.40 5.45 -17.04
N TYR A 13 17.86 4.28 -16.70
CA TYR A 13 18.64 3.07 -16.43
C TYR A 13 19.36 2.53 -17.65
N GLY A 14 20.43 1.79 -17.41
CA GLY A 14 21.17 1.06 -18.44
C GLY A 14 22.46 1.77 -18.87
N PRO A 15 23.03 1.39 -20.03
CA PRO A 15 24.31 1.93 -20.49
C PRO A 15 24.26 3.46 -20.69
N ARG A 16 25.24 4.17 -20.13
CA ARG A 16 25.42 5.61 -20.31
C ARG A 16 26.88 6.01 -20.30
N THR A 17 27.17 7.24 -20.72
CA THR A 17 28.45 7.89 -20.43
C THR A 17 28.37 8.48 -19.02
N SER A 18 29.35 8.13 -18.18
CA SER A 18 29.45 8.63 -16.80
C SER A 18 29.53 10.15 -16.79
N PRO A 19 28.59 10.85 -16.11
CA PRO A 19 28.64 12.32 -16.02
C PRO A 19 29.80 12.82 -15.17
N ILE A 20 30.46 11.92 -14.43
CA ILE A 20 31.57 12.26 -13.52
C ILE A 20 32.91 11.92 -14.15
N THR A 21 33.02 10.76 -14.81
CA THR A 21 34.32 10.28 -15.34
C THR A 21 34.45 10.39 -16.85
N GLY A 22 33.35 10.64 -17.58
CA GLY A 22 33.32 10.66 -19.04
C GLY A 22 33.47 9.28 -19.71
N LYS A 23 33.57 8.20 -18.92
CA LYS A 23 33.74 6.83 -19.42
C LYS A 23 32.40 6.10 -19.54
N PRO A 24 32.27 5.07 -20.40
CA PRO A 24 31.10 4.20 -20.41
C PRO A 24 30.87 3.55 -19.04
N GLU A 25 29.64 3.59 -18.55
CA GLU A 25 29.20 2.92 -17.33
C GLU A 25 27.76 2.41 -17.48
N LYS A 26 27.33 1.49 -16.60
CA LYS A 26 25.92 1.12 -16.48
C LYS A 26 25.30 1.92 -15.34
N HIS A 27 24.22 2.62 -15.63
CA HIS A 27 23.36 3.22 -14.61
C HIS A 27 22.44 2.14 -14.05
N THR A 28 22.59 1.85 -12.76
CA THR A 28 21.93 0.74 -12.05
C THR A 28 20.54 1.09 -11.52
N GLY A 29 20.13 2.34 -11.70
CA GLY A 29 18.82 2.87 -11.33
C GLY A 29 18.35 3.94 -12.31
N ILE A 30 17.51 4.83 -11.82
CA ILE A 30 16.97 5.97 -12.56
C ILE A 30 17.12 7.26 -11.74
N ASP A 31 17.52 8.35 -12.39
CA ASP A 31 17.71 9.65 -11.75
C ASP A 31 16.47 10.52 -12.00
N LEU A 32 15.80 10.91 -10.91
CA LEU A 32 14.51 11.59 -10.91
C LEU A 32 14.62 12.96 -10.26
N VAL A 33 13.97 13.96 -10.84
CA VAL A 33 13.80 15.29 -10.22
C VAL A 33 12.32 15.56 -10.06
N LYS A 34 11.89 15.94 -8.86
CA LYS A 34 10.49 16.31 -8.62
C LYS A 34 10.11 17.53 -9.45
N LYS A 35 8.96 17.50 -10.14
CA LYS A 35 8.51 18.61 -10.99
C LYS A 35 8.09 19.85 -10.18
N ILE A 36 7.64 19.64 -8.94
CA ILE A 36 7.13 20.67 -8.03
C ILE A 36 7.82 20.52 -6.67
N GLY A 37 8.13 21.63 -6.01
CA GLY A 37 8.73 21.66 -4.66
C GLY A 37 10.17 22.17 -4.62
N GLY A 38 10.89 22.13 -5.74
CA GLY A 38 12.26 22.66 -5.82
C GLY A 38 13.26 21.87 -4.96
N PRO A 39 14.30 22.53 -4.41
CA PRO A 39 15.21 21.91 -3.46
C PRO A 39 14.49 21.34 -2.25
N ASN A 40 14.95 20.19 -1.76
CA ASN A 40 14.31 19.46 -0.65
C ASN A 40 12.83 19.12 -0.89
N ALA A 41 12.41 18.95 -2.15
CA ALA A 41 11.06 18.48 -2.45
C ALA A 41 10.78 17.13 -1.78
N PRO A 42 9.54 16.88 -1.29
CA PRO A 42 9.20 15.64 -0.62
C PRO A 42 9.31 14.44 -1.57
N ILE A 43 9.96 13.39 -1.09
CA ILE A 43 10.07 12.10 -1.76
C ILE A 43 9.14 11.12 -1.07
N GLU A 44 8.18 10.60 -1.83
CA GLU A 44 7.23 9.60 -1.38
C GLU A 44 7.70 8.18 -1.72
N ALA A 45 7.35 7.22 -0.87
CA ALA A 45 7.53 5.81 -1.18
C ALA A 45 6.68 5.43 -2.40
N PHE A 46 7.30 4.89 -3.44
CA PHE A 46 6.59 4.41 -4.63
C PHE A 46 5.72 3.19 -4.34
N VAL A 47 6.12 2.36 -3.38
CA VAL A 47 5.38 1.16 -2.96
C VAL A 47 5.26 1.11 -1.44
N ALA A 48 4.25 0.38 -0.95
CA ALA A 48 4.18 0.03 0.46
C ALA A 48 5.21 -1.05 0.81
N GLY A 49 5.74 -1.02 2.03
CA GLY A 49 6.73 -2.01 2.45
C GLY A 49 7.33 -1.72 3.80
N LYS A 50 8.37 -2.49 4.14
CA LYS A 50 9.12 -2.36 5.39
C LYS A 50 10.45 -1.67 5.14
N VAL A 51 10.77 -0.65 5.92
CA VAL A 51 12.08 -0.01 5.89
C VAL A 51 13.14 -1.01 6.38
N THR A 52 14.09 -1.36 5.52
CA THR A 52 15.23 -2.24 5.80
C THR A 52 16.55 -1.48 5.85
N TRP A 53 16.55 -0.21 5.46
CA TRP A 53 17.71 0.67 5.53
C TRP A 53 17.28 2.14 5.64
N ALA A 54 17.95 2.94 6.45
CA ALA A 54 17.71 4.38 6.61
C ALA A 54 18.96 5.05 7.24
N LYS A 55 20.03 5.21 6.46
CA LYS A 55 21.34 5.69 6.97
C LYS A 55 22.16 6.41 5.91
N GLU A 56 23.00 7.32 6.37
CA GLU A 56 24.02 7.98 5.55
C GLU A 56 25.16 7.02 5.22
N VAL A 57 25.57 7.01 3.94
CA VAL A 57 26.71 6.25 3.42
C VAL A 57 27.74 7.26 2.90
N PRO A 58 28.97 7.30 3.46
CA PRO A 58 29.99 8.22 3.00
C PRO A 58 30.33 8.01 1.52
N ALA A 59 30.62 9.12 0.84
CA ALA A 59 30.98 9.09 -0.58
C ALA A 59 32.26 8.26 -0.82
N GLY A 60 32.24 7.39 -1.84
CA GLY A 60 33.44 6.69 -2.32
C GLY A 60 33.91 5.49 -1.49
N VAL A 61 33.18 5.08 -0.44
CA VAL A 61 33.53 3.88 0.32
C VAL A 61 33.07 2.63 -0.43
N SER A 62 34.01 1.96 -1.09
CA SER A 62 33.81 0.62 -1.65
C SER A 62 33.60 -0.40 -0.52
N GLY A 63 32.64 -1.32 -0.68
CA GLY A 63 32.38 -2.41 0.27
C GLY A 63 31.23 -2.20 1.26
N THR A 64 30.58 -1.03 1.30
CA THR A 64 29.40 -0.75 2.16
C THR A 64 28.05 -1.06 1.50
N GLY A 65 28.03 -1.83 0.42
CA GLY A 65 26.82 -2.17 -0.34
C GLY A 65 26.28 -1.05 -1.23
N PHE A 66 26.52 0.23 -0.89
CA PHE A 66 25.87 1.40 -1.52
C PHE A 66 26.85 2.56 -1.83
N GLY A 67 28.07 2.24 -2.26
CA GLY A 67 29.16 3.20 -2.47
C GLY A 67 28.78 4.46 -3.26
N GLY A 68 28.89 5.64 -2.62
CA GLY A 68 28.57 6.92 -3.25
C GLY A 68 27.11 7.37 -3.17
N PHE A 69 26.20 6.57 -2.59
CA PHE A 69 24.75 6.85 -2.61
C PHE A 69 24.33 7.94 -1.60
N GLY A 70 25.20 8.33 -0.67
CA GLY A 70 24.85 9.33 0.34
C GLY A 70 23.81 8.78 1.32
N LEU A 71 22.81 9.59 1.67
CA LEU A 71 21.72 9.18 2.52
C LEU A 71 20.72 8.32 1.75
N VAL A 72 20.48 7.11 2.26
CA VAL A 72 19.65 6.10 1.60
C VAL A 72 18.52 5.65 2.52
N VAL A 73 17.31 5.60 1.96
CA VAL A 73 16.18 4.81 2.50
C VAL A 73 15.98 3.57 1.62
N GLY A 74 15.88 2.40 2.24
CA GLY A 74 15.62 1.12 1.59
C GLY A 74 14.30 0.54 2.08
N ILE A 75 13.40 0.20 1.16
CA ILE A 75 12.08 -0.36 1.45
C ILE A 75 11.97 -1.74 0.79
N LEU A 76 11.71 -2.77 1.58
CA LEU A 76 11.40 -4.10 1.09
C LEU A 76 9.91 -4.21 0.81
N ASP A 77 9.57 -4.49 -0.44
CA ASP A 77 8.18 -4.66 -0.86
C ASP A 77 7.63 -6.05 -0.53
N LYS A 78 6.35 -6.27 -0.84
CA LYS A 78 5.65 -7.54 -0.59
C LYS A 78 6.12 -8.69 -1.49
N TYR A 79 6.80 -8.41 -2.60
CA TYR A 79 7.34 -9.42 -3.52
C TYR A 79 8.82 -9.73 -3.23
N GLY A 80 9.40 -9.09 -2.22
CA GLY A 80 10.78 -9.29 -1.77
C GLY A 80 11.82 -8.51 -2.57
N ALA A 81 11.43 -7.49 -3.33
CA ALA A 81 12.35 -6.54 -3.95
C ALA A 81 12.69 -5.39 -3.02
N LEU A 82 13.95 -4.95 -3.07
CA LEU A 82 14.42 -3.77 -2.36
C LEU A 82 14.29 -2.53 -3.26
N HIS A 83 13.59 -1.53 -2.77
CA HIS A 83 13.45 -0.21 -3.36
C HIS A 83 14.39 0.75 -2.65
N MET A 84 15.36 1.32 -3.35
CA MET A 84 16.36 2.21 -2.77
C MET A 84 16.15 3.65 -3.22
N TYR A 85 16.16 4.57 -2.27
CA TYR A 85 15.99 6.00 -2.45
C TYR A 85 17.26 6.68 -1.96
N ALA A 86 18.09 7.16 -2.87
CA ALA A 86 19.43 7.65 -2.58
C ALA A 86 19.60 9.15 -2.88
N HIS A 87 20.74 9.69 -2.46
CA HIS A 87 21.08 11.11 -2.49
C HIS A 87 20.14 11.99 -1.67
N LEU A 88 19.36 11.43 -0.73
CA LEU A 88 18.38 12.18 0.05
C LEU A 88 19.05 13.28 0.89
N HIS A 89 18.32 14.36 1.16
CA HIS A 89 18.75 15.40 2.08
C HIS A 89 18.64 14.91 3.53
N ASP A 90 17.49 14.33 3.87
CA ASP A 90 17.15 13.74 5.16
C ASP A 90 16.28 12.49 4.98
N ALA A 91 16.09 11.75 6.07
CA ALA A 91 15.21 10.59 6.12
C ALA A 91 14.20 10.79 7.25
N LEU A 92 12.92 10.65 6.93
CA LEU A 92 11.80 10.83 7.89
C LEU A 92 11.31 9.50 8.47
N VAL A 93 11.93 8.39 8.06
CA VAL A 93 11.55 7.03 8.48
C VAL A 93 12.71 6.29 9.13
N LYS A 94 12.40 5.29 9.93
CA LYS A 94 13.39 4.50 10.69
C LYS A 94 13.42 3.04 10.27
N LEU A 95 14.56 2.39 10.50
CA LEU A 95 14.72 0.95 10.28
C LEU A 95 13.61 0.17 11.00
N GLY A 96 12.94 -0.72 10.25
CA GLY A 96 11.85 -1.56 10.74
C GLY A 96 10.45 -0.97 10.59
N GLU A 97 10.33 0.31 10.26
CA GLU A 97 9.05 1.00 10.07
C GLU A 97 8.27 0.45 8.87
N GLN A 98 6.94 0.38 8.98
CA GLN A 98 6.05 0.05 7.87
C GLN A 98 5.58 1.33 7.20
N VAL A 99 5.76 1.43 5.89
CA VAL A 99 5.37 2.61 5.11
C VAL A 99 4.31 2.27 4.08
N LYS A 100 3.44 3.25 3.78
CA LYS A 100 2.44 3.14 2.71
C LYS A 100 2.98 3.75 1.41
N ALA A 101 2.50 3.27 0.27
CA ALA A 101 2.72 3.97 -1.00
C ALA A 101 2.19 5.41 -0.88
N GLY A 102 2.96 6.39 -1.34
CA GLY A 102 2.64 7.81 -1.23
C GLY A 102 3.01 8.46 0.11
N GLN A 103 3.48 7.70 1.11
CA GLN A 103 4.01 8.28 2.36
C GLN A 103 5.33 8.99 2.08
N VAL A 104 5.50 10.22 2.57
CA VAL A 104 6.78 10.95 2.50
C VAL A 104 7.80 10.24 3.40
N ILE A 105 8.96 9.91 2.83
CA ILE A 105 10.03 9.14 3.51
C ILE A 105 11.33 9.94 3.69
N GLY A 106 11.43 11.10 3.05
CA GLY A 106 12.61 11.96 3.05
C GLY A 106 12.44 13.08 2.03
N HIS A 107 13.46 13.90 1.90
CA HIS A 107 13.49 14.99 0.92
C HIS A 107 14.58 14.78 -0.13
N GLN A 108 14.31 15.28 -1.35
CA GLN A 108 15.25 15.27 -2.46
C GLN A 108 16.54 15.99 -2.04
N GLY A 109 17.70 15.44 -2.36
CA GLY A 109 18.95 16.05 -1.96
C GLY A 109 20.08 15.84 -2.96
N ARG A 110 21.30 15.96 -2.44
CA ARG A 110 22.56 15.82 -3.19
C ARG A 110 23.64 15.15 -2.32
N THR A 111 23.26 14.33 -1.35
CA THR A 111 24.24 13.66 -0.48
C THR A 111 25.01 12.59 -1.27
N GLY A 112 26.26 12.33 -0.88
CA GLY A 112 27.12 11.37 -1.59
C GLY A 112 27.68 11.92 -2.92
N LYS A 113 27.88 11.02 -3.88
CA LYS A 113 28.52 11.31 -5.17
C LYS A 113 27.47 11.74 -6.19
N SER A 114 27.06 13.00 -6.12
CA SER A 114 26.00 13.57 -6.97
C SER A 114 26.40 14.90 -7.62
N THR A 115 26.11 15.06 -8.91
CA THR A 115 26.41 16.28 -9.69
C THR A 115 25.38 17.40 -9.51
N GLY A 116 24.20 17.10 -8.95
CA GLY A 116 23.12 18.06 -8.73
C GLY A 116 21.96 17.45 -7.95
N GLU A 117 20.99 18.25 -7.51
CA GLU A 117 19.88 17.72 -6.72
C GLU A 117 18.97 16.80 -7.53
N HIS A 118 18.83 15.56 -7.07
CA HIS A 118 17.95 14.54 -7.65
C HIS A 118 17.77 13.38 -6.67
N LEU A 119 16.77 12.54 -6.93
CA LEU A 119 16.61 11.22 -6.35
C LEU A 119 17.25 10.20 -7.29
N HIS A 120 18.22 9.43 -6.80
CA HIS A 120 18.63 8.20 -7.47
C HIS A 120 17.80 7.04 -6.92
N TYR A 121 17.04 6.39 -7.80
CA TYR A 121 16.10 5.33 -7.43
C TYR A 121 16.48 3.99 -8.07
N GLU A 122 16.62 2.95 -7.25
CA GLU A 122 16.90 1.59 -7.73
C GLU A 122 15.85 0.60 -7.25
N VAL A 123 15.68 -0.47 -8.02
CA VAL A 123 15.00 -1.68 -7.58
C VAL A 123 15.96 -2.86 -7.71
N ARG A 124 16.08 -3.65 -6.64
CA ARG A 124 16.93 -4.85 -6.60
C ARG A 124 16.12 -6.09 -6.22
N ARG A 125 16.21 -7.15 -7.05
CA ARG A 125 15.45 -8.41 -6.86
C ARG A 125 16.20 -9.37 -5.94
N LYS A 126 15.49 -10.29 -5.28
CA LYS A 126 16.07 -11.29 -4.36
C LYS A 126 16.97 -12.34 -5.07
N GLY A 127 18.24 -12.48 -4.65
CA GLY A 127 19.26 -13.52 -5.02
C GLY A 127 20.11 -13.17 -6.27
N THR A 128 21.42 -13.47 -6.44
CA THR A 128 22.43 -14.35 -5.79
C THR A 128 23.78 -13.61 -5.60
N ALA A 129 24.02 -12.97 -4.45
CA ALA A 129 25.35 -12.44 -4.12
C ALA A 129 25.82 -13.06 -2.79
N PRO A 130 26.95 -13.78 -2.77
CA PRO A 130 27.39 -14.56 -1.61
C PRO A 130 27.87 -13.71 -0.41
N CYS A 131 27.98 -12.38 -0.56
CA CYS A 131 28.41 -11.48 0.51
C CYS A 131 27.60 -10.17 0.45
N GLY A 132 26.54 -10.00 1.26
CA GLY A 132 25.92 -8.68 1.48
C GLY A 132 24.54 -8.39 0.86
N GLY A 133 23.90 -9.33 0.15
CA GLY A 133 22.47 -9.59 0.36
C GLY A 133 21.37 -8.71 -0.26
N TYR A 134 21.58 -7.98 -1.37
CA TYR A 134 20.47 -7.23 -2.02
C TYR A 134 20.17 -7.58 -3.49
N GLY A 135 20.93 -8.51 -4.09
CA GLY A 135 20.66 -9.09 -5.42
C GLY A 135 20.89 -8.17 -6.62
N SER A 136 20.46 -8.60 -7.82
CA SER A 136 20.71 -7.89 -9.08
C SER A 136 19.80 -6.67 -9.26
N ASP A 137 20.35 -5.62 -9.88
CA ASP A 137 19.57 -4.46 -10.32
C ASP A 137 18.57 -4.86 -11.42
N THR A 138 17.47 -4.10 -11.51
CA THR A 138 16.48 -4.27 -12.57
C THR A 138 15.95 -2.89 -12.96
N GLU A 139 15.37 -2.80 -14.15
CA GLU A 139 14.81 -1.54 -14.62
C GLU A 139 13.64 -1.09 -13.73
N PRO A 140 13.75 0.03 -12.98
CA PRO A 140 12.73 0.41 -12.01
C PRO A 140 11.37 0.73 -12.62
N THR A 141 11.32 1.31 -13.83
CA THR A 141 10.04 1.65 -14.49
C THR A 141 9.25 0.40 -14.82
N GLU A 142 9.90 -0.57 -15.48
CA GLU A 142 9.28 -1.86 -15.82
C GLU A 142 8.87 -2.62 -14.56
N TYR A 143 9.72 -2.63 -13.53
CA TYR A 143 9.37 -3.27 -12.27
C TYR A 143 8.12 -2.66 -11.64
N LEU A 144 8.01 -1.34 -11.58
CA LEU A 144 6.84 -0.67 -11.01
C LEU A 144 5.58 -0.89 -11.85
N VAL A 145 5.69 -0.86 -13.18
CA VAL A 145 4.57 -1.19 -14.08
C VAL A 145 4.08 -2.62 -13.80
N ASP A 146 4.99 -3.58 -13.74
CA ASP A 146 4.69 -4.96 -13.37
C ASP A 146 4.11 -5.07 -11.96
N TYR A 147 4.69 -4.36 -10.99
CA TYR A 147 4.25 -4.37 -9.59
C TYR A 147 2.77 -3.97 -9.50
N PHE A 148 2.39 -2.86 -10.15
CA PHE A 148 1.02 -2.38 -10.15
C PHE A 148 0.08 -3.18 -11.06
N ASN A 149 0.61 -3.90 -12.05
CA ASN A 149 -0.17 -4.82 -12.88
C ASN A 149 -0.36 -6.21 -12.24
N LYS A 150 0.57 -6.63 -11.37
CA LYS A 150 0.54 -7.88 -10.57
C LYS A 150 -0.27 -7.72 -9.29
N GLU A 151 -0.50 -6.50 -8.83
CA GLU A 151 -1.61 -6.25 -7.92
C GLU A 151 -2.87 -6.79 -8.61
N PRO A 152 -3.64 -7.71 -8.00
CA PRO A 152 -4.98 -7.92 -8.49
C PRO A 152 -5.61 -6.53 -8.46
N LYS A 153 -6.00 -5.99 -9.64
CA LYS A 153 -7.05 -4.97 -9.67
C LYS A 153 -8.06 -5.48 -8.68
N GLN A 154 -8.34 -4.75 -7.59
CA GLN A 154 -9.38 -5.14 -6.63
C GLN A 154 -10.49 -5.77 -7.46
N ALA A 155 -10.76 -7.07 -7.25
CA ALA A 155 -11.83 -7.74 -8.00
C ALA A 155 -13.00 -6.76 -7.94
N PRO A 156 -13.57 -6.35 -9.09
CA PRO A 156 -14.48 -5.21 -9.14
C PRO A 156 -15.44 -5.38 -7.97
N ALA A 157 -15.43 -4.42 -7.04
CA ALA A 157 -16.12 -4.56 -5.77
C ALA A 157 -17.51 -5.09 -6.09
N MET A 158 -17.87 -6.25 -5.51
CA MET A 158 -19.13 -6.89 -5.85
C MET A 158 -20.23 -5.82 -5.81
N THR A 159 -21.05 -5.74 -6.85
CA THR A 159 -22.17 -4.81 -6.83
C THR A 159 -23.05 -5.12 -5.62
N LEU A 160 -23.82 -4.14 -5.13
CA LEU A 160 -24.75 -4.40 -4.03
C LEU A 160 -25.67 -5.58 -4.36
N GLU A 161 -26.19 -5.66 -5.59
CA GLU A 161 -27.05 -6.77 -6.03
C GLU A 161 -26.34 -8.12 -6.00
N ALA A 162 -25.13 -8.21 -6.55
CA ALA A 162 -24.37 -9.46 -6.51
C ALA A 162 -24.03 -9.86 -5.06
N SER A 163 -23.78 -8.87 -4.20
CA SER A 163 -23.49 -9.08 -2.79
C SER A 163 -24.72 -9.62 -2.05
N LEU A 164 -25.89 -9.04 -2.27
CA LEU A 164 -27.15 -9.49 -1.69
C LEU A 164 -27.49 -10.93 -2.12
N GLN A 165 -27.34 -11.24 -3.41
CA GLN A 165 -27.57 -12.60 -3.94
C GLN A 165 -26.63 -13.63 -3.29
N LYS A 166 -25.33 -13.31 -3.20
CA LYS A 166 -24.33 -14.19 -2.57
C LYS A 166 -24.58 -14.37 -1.07
N LEU A 167 -24.88 -13.30 -0.35
CA LEU A 167 -25.13 -13.38 1.09
C LEU A 167 -26.43 -14.13 1.41
N ALA A 168 -27.45 -14.00 0.57
CA ALA A 168 -28.67 -14.79 0.67
C ALA A 168 -28.40 -16.29 0.41
N SER A 169 -27.62 -16.64 -0.62
CA SER A 169 -27.29 -18.04 -0.91
C SER A 169 -26.44 -18.71 0.17
N LEU A 170 -25.63 -17.93 0.89
CA LEU A 170 -24.85 -18.38 2.05
C LEU A 170 -25.66 -18.39 3.37
N GLY A 171 -26.95 -18.02 3.33
CA GLY A 171 -27.81 -17.99 4.51
C GLY A 171 -27.48 -16.87 5.51
N VAL A 172 -26.72 -15.84 5.10
CA VAL A 172 -26.39 -14.69 5.96
C VAL A 172 -27.62 -13.82 6.21
N MET A 173 -28.49 -13.70 5.21
CA MET A 173 -29.74 -12.95 5.28
C MET A 173 -30.89 -13.72 4.61
N LYS A 174 -32.10 -13.57 5.16
CA LYS A 174 -33.31 -14.19 4.59
C LYS A 174 -34.05 -13.29 3.61
N SER A 175 -33.88 -11.98 3.73
CA SER A 175 -34.64 -10.98 2.98
C SER A 175 -33.67 -10.00 2.29
N PRO A 176 -33.09 -10.36 1.12
CA PRO A 176 -32.18 -9.48 0.40
C PRO A 176 -32.85 -8.15 -0.01
N ASP A 177 -34.15 -8.16 -0.29
CA ASP A 177 -34.90 -6.96 -0.67
C ASP A 177 -34.97 -5.91 0.45
N TYR A 178 -35.16 -6.36 1.70
CA TYR A 178 -35.10 -5.49 2.88
C TYR A 178 -33.74 -4.79 2.96
N TRP A 179 -32.65 -5.55 2.82
CA TRP A 179 -31.31 -4.99 2.89
C TRP A 179 -30.97 -4.10 1.69
N ARG A 180 -31.57 -4.34 0.52
CA ARG A 180 -31.50 -3.43 -0.63
C ARG A 180 -32.14 -2.09 -0.30
N ASN A 181 -33.36 -2.08 0.23
CA ASN A 181 -34.08 -0.85 0.57
C ASN A 181 -33.35 -0.07 1.66
N VAL A 182 -32.82 -0.76 2.68
CA VAL A 182 -32.00 -0.14 3.73
C VAL A 182 -30.74 0.49 3.15
N ALA A 183 -30.03 -0.22 2.26
CA ALA A 183 -28.83 0.28 1.60
C ALA A 183 -29.13 1.45 0.64
N ALA A 184 -30.32 1.50 0.06
CA ALA A 184 -30.80 2.60 -0.79
C ALA A 184 -31.38 3.78 0.02
N GLY A 185 -31.53 3.66 1.34
CA GLY A 185 -32.16 4.69 2.19
C GLY A 185 -33.67 4.80 2.02
N GLN A 186 -34.29 3.78 1.41
CA GLN A 186 -35.74 3.66 1.23
C GLN A 186 -36.43 3.02 2.44
N GLU A 187 -35.66 2.38 3.31
CA GLU A 187 -36.13 1.72 4.53
C GLU A 187 -35.15 1.93 5.68
N GLU A 188 -35.64 2.06 6.91
CA GLU A 188 -34.77 2.20 8.08
C GLU A 188 -34.25 0.84 8.57
N ALA A 189 -32.96 0.79 8.93
CA ALA A 189 -32.36 -0.41 9.47
C ALA A 189 -32.92 -0.73 10.87
N ASN A 190 -33.57 -1.88 11.01
CA ASN A 190 -34.11 -2.36 12.26
C ASN A 190 -32.97 -2.90 13.15
N PRO A 191 -32.81 -2.41 14.39
CA PRO A 191 -31.74 -2.82 15.30
C PRO A 191 -31.68 -4.32 15.58
N ALA A 192 -32.83 -4.99 15.72
CA ALA A 192 -32.89 -6.44 15.93
C ALA A 192 -32.44 -7.22 14.68
N TYR A 193 -32.77 -6.71 13.49
CA TYR A 193 -32.32 -7.31 12.24
C TYR A 193 -30.83 -7.11 12.02
N LEU A 194 -30.27 -5.96 12.42
CA LEU A 194 -28.82 -5.72 12.43
C LEU A 194 -28.09 -6.69 13.37
N ALA A 195 -28.58 -6.85 14.61
CA ALA A 195 -28.00 -7.79 15.56
C ALA A 195 -28.01 -9.24 15.02
N THR A 196 -29.12 -9.64 14.40
CA THR A 196 -29.24 -10.96 13.75
C THR A 196 -28.28 -11.10 12.57
N LEU A 197 -28.21 -10.06 11.72
CA LEU A 197 -27.30 -10.02 10.58
C LEU A 197 -25.87 -10.24 11.05
N TYR A 198 -25.37 -9.48 12.03
CA TYR A 198 -23.97 -9.58 12.47
C TYR A 198 -23.59 -10.96 13.00
N LYS A 199 -24.49 -11.62 13.74
CA LYS A 199 -24.27 -13.00 14.20
C LYS A 199 -24.14 -13.97 13.02
N ASN A 200 -24.99 -13.82 12.01
CA ASN A 200 -24.89 -14.61 10.78
C ASN A 200 -23.62 -14.30 10.00
N MET A 201 -23.18 -13.03 9.96
CA MET A 201 -21.91 -12.64 9.33
C MET A 201 -20.73 -13.32 10.03
N ALA A 202 -20.69 -13.30 11.37
CA ALA A 202 -19.64 -13.96 12.14
C ALA A 202 -19.61 -15.48 11.91
N LYS A 203 -20.78 -16.11 11.83
CA LYS A 203 -20.92 -17.53 11.44
C LYS A 203 -20.35 -17.79 10.05
N ALA A 204 -20.71 -16.99 9.05
CA ALA A 204 -20.19 -17.13 7.69
C ALA A 204 -18.67 -16.92 7.61
N LEU A 205 -18.13 -16.06 8.48
CA LEU A 205 -16.68 -15.82 8.62
C LEU A 205 -15.94 -16.92 9.42
N GLY A 206 -16.63 -18.01 9.76
CA GLY A 206 -16.05 -19.19 10.40
C GLY A 206 -16.00 -19.12 11.93
N ARG A 207 -16.66 -18.15 12.57
CA ARG A 207 -16.74 -18.04 14.03
C ARG A 207 -18.18 -17.77 14.50
N PRO A 208 -19.01 -18.81 14.61
CA PRO A 208 -20.38 -18.70 15.11
C PRO A 208 -20.39 -18.14 16.55
N THR A 209 -21.32 -17.23 16.84
CA THR A 209 -21.48 -16.63 18.17
C THR A 209 -22.87 -16.01 18.32
N ASP A 210 -23.40 -16.05 19.54
CA ASP A 210 -24.64 -15.36 19.92
C ASP A 210 -24.39 -14.00 20.59
N CYS A 211 -23.12 -13.67 20.89
CA CYS A 211 -22.71 -12.41 21.50
C CYS A 211 -22.44 -11.36 20.41
N LEU A 212 -23.09 -10.20 20.53
CA LEU A 212 -22.99 -9.09 19.58
C LEU A 212 -21.54 -8.58 19.48
N GLU A 213 -20.89 -8.37 20.62
CA GLU A 213 -19.53 -7.85 20.73
C GLU A 213 -18.53 -8.82 20.07
N THR A 214 -18.73 -10.12 20.28
CA THR A 214 -17.90 -11.15 19.64
C THR A 214 -18.10 -11.16 18.13
N ALA A 215 -19.34 -11.03 17.65
CA ALA A 215 -19.62 -10.97 16.22
C ALA A 215 -18.93 -9.76 15.56
N LEU A 216 -19.03 -8.58 16.18
CA LEU A 216 -18.39 -7.37 15.70
C LEU A 216 -16.86 -7.47 15.73
N ALA A 217 -16.28 -8.10 16.76
CA ALA A 217 -14.83 -8.35 16.84
C ALA A 217 -14.35 -9.27 15.70
N VAL A 218 -15.13 -10.31 15.36
CA VAL A 218 -14.83 -11.17 14.21
C VAL A 218 -14.88 -10.40 12.90
N MET A 219 -15.92 -9.60 12.70
CA MET A 219 -16.07 -8.77 11.50
C MET A 219 -14.92 -7.77 11.37
N GLN A 220 -14.47 -7.17 12.48
CA GLN A 220 -13.30 -6.28 12.48
C GLN A 220 -12.01 -7.02 12.15
N ALA A 221 -11.76 -8.17 12.79
CA ALA A 221 -10.56 -8.97 12.55
C ALA A 221 -10.46 -9.48 11.10
N LYS A 222 -11.60 -9.69 10.43
CA LYS A 222 -11.69 -10.08 9.02
C LYS A 222 -11.71 -8.88 8.05
N GLY A 223 -11.64 -7.65 8.57
CA GLY A 223 -11.62 -6.43 7.77
C GLY A 223 -12.94 -6.12 7.07
N VAL A 224 -14.07 -6.59 7.62
CA VAL A 224 -15.43 -6.28 7.12
C VAL A 224 -15.88 -4.91 7.62
N ILE A 225 -15.52 -4.55 8.85
CA ILE A 225 -15.82 -3.27 9.50
C ILE A 225 -14.58 -2.66 10.14
N ASN A 226 -14.55 -1.32 10.26
CA ASN A 226 -13.45 -0.60 10.91
C ASN A 226 -13.81 -0.06 12.31
N SER A 227 -15.10 0.14 12.60
CA SER A 227 -15.57 0.70 13.87
C SER A 227 -16.63 -0.20 14.49
N PRO A 228 -16.23 -1.18 15.33
CA PRO A 228 -17.16 -2.03 16.06
C PRO A 228 -18.17 -1.23 16.87
N GLN A 229 -17.72 -0.15 17.54
CA GLN A 229 -18.57 0.68 18.38
C GLN A 229 -19.71 1.34 17.59
N TYR A 230 -19.44 1.81 16.37
CA TYR A 230 -20.48 2.38 15.51
C TYR A 230 -21.61 1.37 15.25
N TRP A 231 -21.25 0.12 14.95
CA TRP A 231 -22.21 -0.95 14.66
C TRP A 231 -22.88 -1.50 15.92
N ALA A 232 -22.20 -1.52 17.06
CA ALA A 232 -22.79 -1.81 18.36
C ALA A 232 -23.88 -0.77 18.69
N ASN A 233 -23.59 0.52 18.51
CA ASN A 233 -24.56 1.59 18.72
C ASN A 233 -25.77 1.45 17.79
N ALA A 234 -25.57 0.98 16.56
CA ALA A 234 -26.66 0.72 15.61
C ALA A 234 -27.56 -0.44 16.02
N ALA A 235 -26.97 -1.56 16.45
CA ALA A 235 -27.73 -2.72 16.94
C ALA A 235 -28.42 -2.45 18.29
N ASN A 236 -27.91 -1.51 19.09
CA ASN A 236 -28.49 -1.11 20.38
C ASN A 236 -29.43 0.10 20.29
N SER A 237 -29.87 0.49 19.09
CA SER A 237 -30.78 1.62 18.86
C SER A 237 -30.24 2.99 19.31
N GLN A 238 -28.94 3.12 19.56
CA GLN A 238 -28.31 4.36 20.01
C GLN A 238 -27.94 5.28 18.85
N LYS A 239 -27.71 4.72 17.65
CA LYS A 239 -27.38 5.49 16.44
C LYS A 239 -27.90 4.80 15.19
N LYS A 240 -28.74 5.47 14.40
CA LYS A 240 -29.18 4.94 13.10
C LYS A 240 -27.98 4.85 12.13
N PRO A 241 -27.74 3.71 11.47
CA PRO A 241 -26.63 3.62 10.52
C PRO A 241 -26.99 4.30 9.20
N GLU A 242 -26.05 5.03 8.59
CA GLU A 242 -26.30 5.61 7.27
C GLU A 242 -26.40 4.52 6.19
N PRO A 243 -27.33 4.65 5.21
CA PRO A 243 -27.55 3.68 4.13
C PRO A 243 -26.26 3.27 3.40
N LYS A 244 -25.41 4.23 3.07
CA LYS A 244 -24.12 4.00 2.40
C LYS A 244 -23.18 3.08 3.19
N TYR A 245 -23.23 3.12 4.52
CA TYR A 245 -22.42 2.25 5.37
C TYR A 245 -23.00 0.85 5.45
N VAL A 246 -24.33 0.70 5.39
CA VAL A 246 -24.97 -0.62 5.27
C VAL A 246 -24.64 -1.25 3.92
N ALA A 247 -24.72 -0.49 2.81
CA ALA A 247 -24.31 -0.96 1.49
C ALA A 247 -22.85 -1.46 1.51
N GLN A 248 -21.94 -0.67 2.05
CA GLN A 248 -20.52 -1.02 2.14
C GLN A 248 -20.28 -2.25 3.02
N LEU A 249 -21.00 -2.38 4.14
CA LEU A 249 -20.91 -3.54 5.03
C LEU A 249 -21.23 -4.85 4.27
N LEU A 250 -22.31 -4.86 3.51
CA LEU A 250 -22.77 -6.03 2.75
C LEU A 250 -21.77 -6.39 1.64
N ILE A 251 -21.30 -5.38 0.90
CA ILE A 251 -20.30 -5.55 -0.16
C ILE A 251 -18.98 -6.08 0.40
N ASN A 252 -18.51 -5.51 1.52
CA ASN A 252 -17.29 -5.93 2.17
C ASN A 252 -17.38 -7.40 2.60
N LEU A 253 -18.47 -7.79 3.26
CA LEU A 253 -18.65 -9.18 3.69
C LEU A 253 -18.67 -10.13 2.48
N ALA A 254 -19.47 -9.82 1.46
CA ALA A 254 -19.59 -10.66 0.27
C ALA A 254 -18.24 -10.83 -0.46
N THR A 255 -17.38 -9.81 -0.41
CA THR A 255 -16.03 -9.85 -0.98
C THR A 255 -15.06 -10.70 -0.16
N LYS A 256 -15.32 -10.91 1.15
CA LYS A 256 -14.46 -11.71 2.05
C LYS A 256 -14.85 -13.19 2.14
N LEU A 257 -16.11 -13.51 1.83
CA LEU A 257 -16.62 -14.89 1.71
C LEU A 257 -16.31 -15.46 0.32
#